data_AF-A0A3D5KD46-F1
#
_entry.id   AF-A0A3D5KD46-F1
#
_cell.length_a   1.000
_cell.length_b   1.000
_cell.length_c   1.000
_cell.angle_alpha   90.00
_cell.angle_beta   90.00
_cell.angle_gamma   90.00
#
_symmetry.space_group_name_H-M   'P 1'
#
loop_
_entity.id
_entity.type
_entity.pdbx_description
1 polymer ?
#
loop_
_entity_poly.entity_id
_entity_poly.type
_entity_poly.pdbx_seq_one_letter_code
_entity_poly.pdbx_strand_id
1 'polypeptide(L)'
;MENLKDIVNENIIMAESLNMKKQRAIEMVESRFNECPAKWKQHTKKFIENVKENIEARDKLITELRLMIHSYIYKDEGINPVKVDFIIKEFQELDDKDALAADMYSAIMDEMI
;
A
#
# COMPACT_ATOMS: atom_id res chain seq x y z
N MET A 1 -18.79 1.55 21.13
CA MET A 1 -17.32 1.66 20.97
C MET A 1 -16.71 0.40 20.35
N GLU A 2 -17.30 -0.78 20.58
CA GLU A 2 -16.90 -2.07 19.97
C GLU A 2 -16.80 -2.03 18.43
N ASN A 3 -17.78 -1.41 17.76
CA ASN A 3 -17.81 -1.27 16.29
C ASN A 3 -16.58 -0.54 15.70
N LEU A 4 -16.05 0.50 16.36
CA LEU A 4 -14.92 1.26 15.81
C LEU A 4 -13.60 0.48 15.91
N LYS A 5 -13.43 -0.30 16.97
CA LYS A 5 -12.29 -1.22 17.14
C LYS A 5 -12.29 -2.27 16.04
N ASP A 6 -13.46 -2.84 15.73
CA ASP A 6 -13.60 -3.85 14.69
C ASP A 6 -13.29 -3.27 13.31
N ILE A 7 -13.81 -2.08 12.98
CA ILE A 7 -13.47 -1.35 11.74
C ILE A 7 -11.95 -1.15 11.62
N VAL A 8 -11.29 -0.70 12.69
CA VAL A 8 -9.82 -0.48 12.66
C VAL A 8 -9.08 -1.80 12.42
N ASN A 9 -9.47 -2.89 13.10
CA ASN A 9 -8.85 -4.21 12.90
C ASN A 9 -9.06 -4.75 11.48
N GLU A 10 -10.26 -4.60 10.92
CA GLU A 10 -10.54 -5.01 9.53
C GLU A 10 -9.67 -4.25 8.53
N ASN A 11 -9.52 -2.93 8.72
CA ASN A 11 -8.66 -2.10 7.88
C ASN A 11 -7.18 -2.50 7.99
N ILE A 12 -6.69 -2.82 9.20
CA ILE A 12 -5.32 -3.34 9.39
C ILE A 12 -5.13 -4.64 8.59
N ILE A 13 -6.03 -5.62 8.76
CA ILE A 13 -5.93 -6.93 8.10
C ILE A 13 -5.95 -6.77 6.58
N MET A 14 -6.84 -5.92 6.06
CA MET A 14 -6.97 -5.67 4.63
C MET A 14 -5.71 -5.01 4.06
N ALA A 15 -5.23 -3.96 4.72
CA ALA A 15 -4.03 -3.22 4.30
C ALA A 15 -2.78 -4.12 4.31
N GLU A 16 -2.60 -4.95 5.33
CA GLU A 16 -1.50 -5.92 5.43
C GLU A 16 -1.57 -6.98 4.33
N SER A 17 -2.77 -7.52 4.08
CA SER A 17 -2.99 -8.48 2.99
C SER A 17 -2.59 -7.89 1.63
N LEU A 18 -2.95 -6.63 1.40
CA LEU A 18 -2.62 -5.93 0.16
C LEU A 18 -1.12 -5.67 0.04
N ASN A 19 -0.46 -5.20 1.10
CA ASN A 19 0.99 -5.00 1.10
C ASN A 19 1.75 -6.30 0.86
N MET A 20 1.36 -7.40 1.49
CA MET A 20 1.97 -8.71 1.23
C MET A 20 1.84 -9.13 -0.23
N LYS A 21 0.69 -8.90 -0.86
CA LYS A 21 0.48 -9.20 -2.29
C LYS A 21 1.38 -8.33 -3.18
N LYS A 22 1.46 -7.02 -2.90
CA LYS A 22 2.29 -6.07 -3.66
C LYS A 22 3.78 -6.39 -3.52
N GLN A 23 4.23 -6.67 -2.30
CA GLN A 23 5.62 -7.05 -2.01
C GLN A 23 6.04 -8.30 -2.80
N ARG A 24 5.22 -9.36 -2.78
CA ARG A 24 5.48 -10.59 -3.56
C ARG A 24 5.51 -10.33 -5.06
N ALA A 25 4.59 -9.51 -5.57
CA ALA A 25 4.56 -9.15 -6.98
C ALA A 25 5.84 -8.41 -7.39
N ILE A 26 6.31 -7.48 -6.56
CA ILE A 26 7.55 -6.74 -6.80
C ILE A 26 8.77 -7.65 -6.77
N GLU A 27 8.87 -8.55 -5.78
CA GLU A 27 9.96 -9.54 -5.73
C GLU A 27 10.00 -10.41 -7.00
N MET A 28 8.83 -10.83 -7.50
CA MET A 28 8.73 -11.57 -8.76
C MET A 28 9.22 -10.74 -9.96
N VAL A 29 8.82 -9.48 -10.06
CA VAL A 29 9.25 -8.60 -11.16
C VAL A 29 10.76 -8.32 -11.08
N GLU A 30 11.28 -8.02 -9.90
CA GLU A 30 12.70 -7.76 -9.67
C GLU A 30 13.58 -8.97 -10.00
N SER A 31 13.14 -10.17 -9.64
CA SER A 31 13.87 -11.42 -9.96
C SER A 31 14.08 -11.63 -11.46
N ARG A 32 13.23 -11.02 -12.30
CA ARG A 32 13.26 -11.11 -13.77
C ARG A 32 13.65 -9.80 -14.44
N PHE A 33 14.05 -8.78 -13.67
CA PHE A 33 14.33 -7.45 -14.21
C PHE A 33 15.45 -7.44 -15.26
N ASN A 34 16.40 -8.38 -15.17
CA ASN A 34 17.46 -8.52 -16.16
C ASN A 34 16.97 -8.98 -17.53
N GLU A 35 15.83 -9.68 -17.58
CA GLU A 35 15.14 -10.11 -18.81
C GLU A 35 14.33 -8.97 -19.46
N CYS A 36 14.14 -7.85 -18.75
CA CYS A 36 13.43 -6.69 -19.25
C CYS A 36 14.14 -6.10 -20.49
N PRO A 37 13.44 -5.89 -21.61
CA PRO A 37 13.98 -5.19 -22.77
C PRO A 37 14.59 -3.84 -22.39
N ALA A 38 15.73 -3.48 -22.99
CA ALA A 38 16.46 -2.25 -22.65
C ALA A 38 15.59 -0.99 -22.75
N LYS A 39 14.69 -0.95 -23.74
CA LYS A 39 13.72 0.15 -23.95
C LYS A 39 12.72 0.33 -22.79
N TRP A 40 12.46 -0.72 -22.00
CA TRP A 40 11.49 -0.71 -20.90
C TRP A 40 12.14 -0.60 -19.52
N LYS A 41 13.44 -0.94 -19.39
CA LYS A 41 14.15 -1.02 -18.09
C LYS A 41 13.95 0.21 -17.21
N GLN A 42 14.06 1.41 -17.76
CA GLN A 42 13.90 2.63 -16.96
C GLN A 42 12.47 2.79 -16.43
N HIS A 43 11.46 2.51 -17.26
CA HIS A 43 10.05 2.59 -16.87
C HIS A 43 9.69 1.51 -15.86
N THR A 44 10.15 0.28 -16.07
CA THR A 44 9.97 -0.83 -15.15
C THR A 44 10.63 -0.55 -13.80
N LYS A 45 11.84 0.06 -13.80
CA LYS A 45 12.52 0.46 -12.56
C LYS A 45 11.70 1.49 -11.79
N LYS A 46 11.21 2.52 -12.48
CA LYS A 46 10.38 3.57 -11.86
C LYS A 46 9.05 3.01 -11.32
N PHE A 47 8.42 2.10 -12.06
CA PHE A 47 7.23 1.40 -11.59
C PHE A 47 7.49 0.62 -10.29
N ILE A 48 8.59 -0.15 -10.25
CA ILE A 48 9.00 -0.88 -9.04
C ILE A 48 9.23 0.07 -7.86
N GLU A 49 9.96 1.16 -8.08
CA GLU A 49 10.25 2.18 -7.05
C GLU A 49 8.95 2.79 -6.49
N ASN A 50 8.02 3.20 -7.35
CA ASN A 50 6.73 3.76 -6.93
C ASN A 50 5.93 2.78 -6.07
N VAL A 51 5.85 1.50 -6.47
CA VAL A 51 5.10 0.49 -5.69
C VAL A 51 5.78 0.24 -4.34
N LYS A 52 7.12 0.23 -4.27
CA LYS A 52 7.86 0.10 -3.00
C LYS A 52 7.59 1.27 -2.06
N GLU A 53 7.65 2.51 -2.57
CA GLU A 53 7.32 3.71 -1.78
C GLU A 53 5.90 3.64 -1.22
N ASN A 54 4.93 3.18 -2.02
CA ASN A 54 3.54 3.01 -1.57
C ASN A 54 3.36 1.89 -0.54
N ILE A 55 4.11 0.78 -0.65
CA ILE A 55 4.15 -0.28 0.38
C ILE A 55 4.63 0.31 1.71
N GLU A 56 5.75 1.03 1.71
CA GLU A 56 6.30 1.65 2.92
C GLU A 56 5.35 2.69 3.53
N ALA A 57 4.70 3.51 2.70
CA ALA A 57 3.70 4.46 3.16
C ALA A 57 2.52 3.75 3.85
N ARG A 58 2.04 2.65 3.26
CA ARG A 58 0.96 1.84 3.84
C ARG A 58 1.38 1.19 5.16
N ASP A 59 2.62 0.70 5.28
CA ASP A 59 3.13 0.12 6.53
C ASP A 59 3.18 1.13 7.68
N LYS A 60 3.51 2.39 7.40
CA LYS A 60 3.46 3.47 8.39
C LYS A 60 2.04 3.69 8.90
N LEU A 61 1.06 3.78 8.00
CA LEU A 61 -0.36 3.93 8.34
C LEU A 61 -0.91 2.73 9.12
N ILE A 62 -0.55 1.50 8.73
CA ILE A 62 -0.87 0.27 9.48
C ILE A 62 -0.30 0.35 10.90
N THR A 63 0.95 0.80 11.04
CA THR A 63 1.60 0.96 12.34
C THR A 63 0.85 1.97 13.21
N GLU A 64 0.38 3.08 12.65
CA GLU A 64 -0.44 4.05 13.38
C GLU A 64 -1.77 3.46 13.89
N LEU A 65 -2.46 2.67 13.06
CA LEU A 65 -3.69 1.97 13.48
C LEU A 65 -3.41 0.94 14.57
N ARG A 66 -2.33 0.16 14.45
CA ARG A 66 -1.90 -0.81 15.46
C ARG A 66 -1.58 -0.13 16.80
N LEU A 67 -0.90 1.02 16.77
CA LEU A 67 -0.63 1.81 17.98
C LEU A 67 -1.92 2.31 18.62
N MET A 68 -2.91 2.71 17.83
CA MET A 68 -4.22 3.13 18.34
C MET A 68 -4.96 1.98 19.04
N ILE A 69 -4.96 0.77 18.44
CA ILE A 69 -5.52 -0.44 19.07
C ILE A 69 -4.76 -0.80 20.34
N HIS A 70 -3.43 -0.72 20.33
CA HIS A 70 -2.61 -1.00 21.50
C HIS A 70 -2.94 -0.02 22.65
N SER A 71 -2.99 1.28 22.37
CA SER A 71 -3.42 2.30 23.34
C SER A 71 -4.83 2.02 23.89
N TYR A 72 -5.78 1.64 23.03
CA TYR A 72 -7.14 1.29 23.45
C TYR A 72 -7.19 0.08 24.38
N ILE A 73 -6.42 -0.98 24.10
CA ILE A 73 -6.43 -2.22 24.90
C ILE A 73 -5.67 -2.06 26.22
N TYR A 74 -4.51 -1.38 26.20
CA TYR A 74 -3.56 -1.41 27.32
C TYR A 74 -3.47 -0.12 28.12
N LYS A 75 -4.02 1.01 27.62
CA LYS A 75 -3.94 2.32 28.28
C LYS A 75 -5.30 2.97 28.54
N ASP A 76 -6.40 2.29 28.21
CA ASP A 76 -7.77 2.81 28.34
C ASP A 76 -8.00 4.15 27.58
N GLU A 77 -7.22 4.36 26.51
CA GLU A 77 -7.35 5.53 25.63
C GLU A 77 -8.41 5.26 24.56
N GLY A 78 -9.38 6.18 24.40
CA GLY A 78 -10.40 6.05 23.36
C GLY A 78 -9.82 6.07 21.93
N ILE A 79 -10.41 5.27 21.03
CA ILE A 79 -10.08 5.30 19.60
C ILE A 79 -10.58 6.62 19.00
N ASN A 80 -9.70 7.39 18.37
CA ASN A 80 -10.06 8.68 17.76
C ASN A 80 -10.66 8.48 16.35
N PRO A 81 -11.98 8.69 16.16
CA PRO A 81 -12.64 8.42 14.88
C PRO A 81 -12.17 9.34 13.74
N VAL A 82 -11.79 10.58 14.04
CA VAL A 82 -11.29 11.54 13.02
C VAL A 82 -9.95 11.06 12.46
N LYS A 83 -9.08 10.55 13.34
CA LYS A 83 -7.79 10.01 12.91
C LYS A 83 -7.96 8.70 12.11
N VAL A 84 -8.93 7.87 12.48
CA VAL A 84 -9.26 6.65 11.72
C VAL A 84 -9.76 7.01 10.31
N ASP A 85 -10.70 7.95 10.19
CA ASP A 85 -11.21 8.42 8.89
C ASP A 85 -10.09 9.00 8.00
N PHE A 86 -9.18 9.79 8.59
CA PHE A 86 -8.01 10.29 7.89
C PHE A 86 -7.13 9.15 7.34
N ILE A 87 -6.77 8.16 8.17
CA ILE A 87 -5.93 7.04 7.72
C ILE A 87 -6.62 6.21 6.62
N ILE A 88 -7.94 6.00 6.72
CA ILE A 88 -8.69 5.28 5.67
C ILE A 88 -8.64 6.04 4.34
N LYS A 89 -8.77 7.37 4.35
CA LYS A 89 -8.60 8.19 3.15
C LYS A 89 -7.19 8.07 2.57
N GLU A 90 -6.16 8.13 3.42
CA GLU A 90 -4.78 7.95 2.97
C GLU A 90 -4.56 6.56 2.33
N PHE A 91 -5.19 5.50 2.84
CA PHE A 91 -5.15 4.19 2.17
C PHE A 91 -5.77 4.21 0.78
N GLN A 92 -6.90 4.91 0.61
CA GLN A 92 -7.56 5.06 -0.70
C GLN A 92 -6.66 5.84 -1.67
N GLU A 93 -6.02 6.92 -1.21
CA GLU A 93 -5.08 7.67 -2.05
C GLU A 93 -3.87 6.84 -2.50
N LEU A 94 -3.38 5.93 -1.64
CA LEU A 94 -2.33 4.98 -2.03
C LEU A 94 -2.84 3.98 -3.07
N ASP A 95 -4.08 3.52 -2.97
CA ASP A 95 -4.68 2.62 -3.97
C ASP A 95 -4.84 3.32 -5.33
N ASP A 96 -5.26 4.60 -5.34
CA ASP A 96 -5.36 5.41 -6.56
C ASP A 96 -3.99 5.65 -7.21
N LYS A 97 -2.95 5.90 -6.41
CA LYS A 97 -1.57 6.05 -6.90
C LYS A 97 -1.05 4.77 -7.52
N ASP A 98 -1.34 3.62 -6.93
CA ASP A 98 -0.95 2.31 -7.47
C ASP A 98 -1.69 2.01 -8.79
N ALA A 99 -2.98 2.31 -8.85
CA ALA A 99 -3.77 2.16 -10.08
C ALA A 99 -3.20 3.03 -11.21
N LEU A 100 -2.92 4.30 -10.94
CA LEU A 100 -2.32 5.21 -11.92
C LEU A 100 -0.94 4.72 -12.38
N ALA A 101 -0.09 4.24 -11.45
CA ALA A 101 1.22 3.72 -11.80
C ALA A 101 1.13 2.49 -12.72
N ALA A 102 0.16 1.60 -12.48
CA ALA A 102 -0.11 0.44 -13.32
C ALA A 102 -0.62 0.85 -14.72
N ASP A 103 -1.58 1.78 -14.79
CA ASP A 103 -2.14 2.28 -16.05
C ASP A 103 -1.06 2.95 -16.92
N MET A 104 -0.24 3.82 -16.32
CA MET A 104 0.87 4.46 -17.01
C MET A 104 1.89 3.44 -17.53
N TYR A 105 2.21 2.42 -16.72
CA TYR A 105 3.15 1.38 -17.13
C TYR A 105 2.59 0.54 -18.28
N SER A 106 1.30 0.19 -18.24
CA SER A 106 0.62 -0.54 -19.32
C SER A 106 0.62 0.26 -20.62
N ALA A 107 0.22 1.54 -20.57
CA ALA A 107 0.19 2.41 -21.75
C ALA A 107 1.56 2.53 -22.43
N ILE A 108 2.64 2.67 -21.65
CA ILE A 108 4.01 2.72 -22.17
C ILE A 108 4.40 1.40 -22.85
N MET A 109 3.98 0.26 -22.29
CA MET A 109 4.26 -1.04 -22.90
C MET A 109 3.50 -1.21 -24.22
N ASP A 110 2.24 -0.77 -24.28
CA ASP A 110 1.38 -0.87 -25.46
C ASP A 110 1.81 0.06 -26.61
N GLU A 111 2.22 1.30 -26.31
CA GLU A 111 2.73 2.26 -27.33
C GLU A 111 4.06 1.84 -27.96
N MET A 112 4.78 0.91 -27.34
CA MET A 112 6.09 0.43 -27.78
C MET A 112 6.05 -0.92 -28.51
N ILE A 113 4.87 -1.46 -28.80
CA ILE A 113 4.61 -2.67 -29.62
C ILE A 113 4.34 -2.27 -31.06
#